data_AF-A0A3S5AW22-F1
#
_entry.id   AF-A0A3S5AW22-F1
#
_cell.length_a   1.000
_cell.length_b   1.000
_cell.length_c   1.000
_cell.angle_alpha   90.00
_cell.angle_beta   90.00
_cell.angle_gamma   90.00
#
_symmetry.space_group_name_H-M   'P 1'
#
loop_
_entity.id
_entity.type
_entity.pdbx_description
1 polymer ?
#
loop_
_entity_poly.entity_id
_entity_poly.type
_entity_poly.pdbx_seq_one_letter_code
_entity_poly.pdbx_strand_id
1 'polypeptide(L)'
;MWRSWQAPAIYAYSTLRHTHNEQQYEAFGSDEEINRAVLQFPNLHIGANIREAILDLFSNLQFNHGGLLTSHALSFLTLSQSGLTEGELLDLLSLDDDVLRDTFQHHLPSLIRMPQHVWTRLKGCIGSFLTTREEEGVPLFFWFAHGSV
;
A
#
# COMPACT_ATOMS: atom_id res chain seq x y z
N MET A 1 4.44 -9.68 17.01
CA MET A 1 4.68 -8.61 16.01
C MET A 1 5.87 -9.04 15.17
N TRP A 2 5.68 -9.26 13.86
CA TRP A 2 6.71 -9.81 12.96
C TRP A 2 7.84 -8.79 12.78
N ARG A 3 9.10 -9.22 12.96
CA ARG A 3 10.26 -8.32 13.18
C ARG A 3 10.86 -7.71 11.91
N SER A 4 10.45 -8.13 10.72
CA SER A 4 11.18 -7.84 9.48
C SER A 4 10.68 -6.66 8.66
N TRP A 5 9.72 -5.93 9.22
CA TRP A 5 9.10 -4.77 8.61
C TRP A 5 9.71 -3.49 9.20
N GLN A 6 10.87 -3.65 9.83
CA GLN A 6 11.85 -2.59 10.04
C GLN A 6 12.72 -2.56 8.79
N ALA A 7 12.46 -1.58 7.93
CA ALA A 7 13.06 -1.46 6.60
C ALA A 7 14.60 -1.53 6.61
N PRO A 8 15.23 -2.21 5.62
CA PRO A 8 16.61 -1.91 5.26
C PRO A 8 16.69 -0.47 4.72
N ALA A 9 17.82 0.20 4.96
CA ALA A 9 18.05 1.63 4.69
C ALA A 9 17.83 2.11 3.24
N ILE A 10 17.53 1.20 2.29
CA ILE A 10 17.30 1.51 0.87
C ILE A 10 15.93 2.18 0.58
N TYR A 11 15.02 2.24 1.55
CA TYR A 11 13.72 2.94 1.42
C TYR A 11 13.61 4.25 2.22
N ALA A 12 14.74 4.81 2.69
CA ALA A 12 14.78 6.09 3.40
C ALA A 12 14.55 7.31 2.46
N TYR A 13 13.52 7.27 1.62
CA TYR A 13 13.12 8.39 0.76
C TYR A 13 12.53 9.57 1.54
N SER A 14 12.30 9.43 2.85
CA SER A 14 11.76 10.49 3.71
C SER A 14 12.78 11.52 4.17
N THR A 15 14.09 11.31 3.96
CA THR A 15 15.14 12.24 4.45
C THR A 15 15.78 13.11 3.37
N LEU A 16 15.33 13.03 2.12
CA LEU A 16 15.85 13.86 1.00
C LEU A 16 14.74 14.49 0.15
N ARG A 17 13.68 15.03 0.78
CA ARG A 17 12.85 16.06 0.11
C ARG A 17 13.46 17.42 0.38
N HIS A 18 14.60 17.69 -0.26
CA HIS A 18 15.00 19.09 -0.46
C HIS A 18 14.04 19.70 -1.48
N THR A 19 13.26 20.64 -0.98
CA THR A 19 12.37 21.59 -1.64
C THR A 19 12.85 22.01 -3.04
N HIS A 20 12.14 21.58 -4.08
CA HIS A 20 12.13 22.32 -5.34
C HIS A 20 10.80 22.14 -6.09
N ASN A 21 9.76 22.77 -5.56
CA ASN A 21 8.65 23.25 -6.39
C ASN A 21 7.98 24.41 -5.66
N GLU A 22 8.49 25.63 -5.86
CA GLU A 22 7.85 26.87 -5.43
C GLU A 22 6.65 27.17 -6.35
N GLN A 23 5.57 26.42 -6.17
CA GLN A 23 4.25 26.93 -6.55
C GLN A 23 3.60 27.41 -5.26
N GLN A 24 3.51 28.74 -5.12
CA GLN A 24 2.87 29.42 -4.00
C GLN A 24 1.41 29.01 -3.93
N TYR A 25 1.10 28.07 -3.03
CA TYR A 25 -0.25 27.84 -2.55
C TYR A 25 -0.40 28.69 -1.29
N GLU A 26 -1.32 29.67 -1.32
CA GLU A 26 -1.75 30.35 -0.09
C GLU A 26 -2.34 29.30 0.85
N ALA A 27 -1.67 29.05 1.97
CA ALA A 27 -2.14 28.09 2.95
C ALA A 27 -3.50 28.54 3.48
N PHE A 28 -4.50 27.67 3.39
CA PHE A 28 -5.83 27.94 3.94
C PHE A 28 -5.76 27.84 5.48
N GLY A 29 -5.72 28.99 6.16
CA GLY A 29 -5.66 29.08 7.62
C GLY A 29 -4.52 29.97 8.11
N SER A 30 -4.69 30.56 9.30
CA SER A 30 -3.64 31.37 9.91
C SER A 30 -2.43 30.51 10.31
N ASP A 31 -1.22 31.08 10.28
CA ASP A 31 0.01 30.38 10.67
C ASP A 31 -0.08 29.77 12.09
N GLU A 32 -0.89 30.34 12.98
CA GLU A 32 -1.13 29.83 14.33
C GLU A 32 -1.99 28.55 14.32
N GLU A 33 -3.02 28.49 13.48
CA GLU A 33 -3.88 27.30 13.32
C GLU A 33 -3.11 26.13 12.72
N ILE A 34 -2.25 26.40 11.74
CA ILE A 34 -1.39 25.40 11.12
C ILE A 34 -0.42 24.83 12.16
N ASN A 35 0.26 25.69 12.93
CA ASN A 35 1.18 25.25 13.98
C ASN A 35 0.49 24.43 15.08
N ARG A 36 -0.75 24.78 15.47
CA ARG A 36 -1.53 23.98 16.43
C ARG A 36 -1.88 22.61 15.88
N ALA A 37 -2.31 22.51 14.61
CA ALA A 37 -2.65 21.24 13.98
C ALA A 37 -1.42 20.30 13.89
N VAL A 38 -0.25 20.85 13.54
CA VAL A 38 1.01 20.09 13.48
C VAL A 38 1.43 19.57 14.85
N LEU A 39 1.27 20.37 15.92
CA LEU A 39 1.58 19.93 17.29
C LEU A 39 0.56 18.92 17.82
N GLN A 40 -0.71 19.06 17.45
CA GLN A 40 -1.78 18.16 17.85
C GLN A 40 -1.68 16.79 17.17
N PHE A 41 -1.21 16.78 15.92
CA PHE A 41 -1.07 15.57 15.12
C PHE A 41 0.34 15.48 14.50
N PRO A 42 1.39 15.25 15.31
CA PRO A 42 2.79 15.27 14.85
C PRO A 42 3.11 14.21 13.78
N ASN A 43 2.26 13.19 13.66
CA ASN A 43 2.39 12.12 12.67
C ASN A 43 1.43 12.26 11.48
N LEU A 44 0.62 13.32 11.42
CA LEU A 44 -0.31 13.56 10.32
C LEU A 44 0.44 14.26 9.19
N HIS A 45 0.97 13.46 8.27
CA HIS A 45 1.47 13.92 6.98
C HIS A 45 0.39 13.69 5.91
N ILE A 46 -0.11 14.78 5.35
CA ILE A 46 -1.00 14.78 4.19
C ILE A 46 -0.23 15.48 3.06
N GLY A 47 -0.11 14.83 1.90
CA GLY A 47 0.56 15.41 0.75
C GLY A 47 -0.08 16.74 0.31
N ALA A 48 0.71 17.66 -0.23
CA ALA A 48 0.25 19.01 -0.60
C ALA A 48 -0.77 18.99 -1.76
N ASN A 49 -0.82 17.89 -2.49
CA ASN A 49 -1.76 17.66 -3.58
C ASN A 49 -2.19 16.18 -3.62
N ILE A 50 -3.20 15.86 -4.42
CA ILE A 50 -3.76 14.50 -4.54
C ILE A 50 -2.67 13.48 -4.90
N ARG A 51 -1.75 13.85 -5.78
CA ARG A 51 -0.66 12.95 -6.20
C ARG A 51 0.25 12.61 -5.02
N GLU A 52 0.67 13.60 -4.24
CA GLU A 52 1.48 13.39 -3.04
C GLU A 52 0.73 12.58 -1.99
N ALA A 53 -0.57 12.86 -1.77
CA ALA A 53 -1.38 12.09 -0.84
C ALA A 53 -1.46 10.60 -1.23
N ILE A 54 -1.60 10.29 -2.52
CA ILE A 54 -1.59 8.91 -3.03
C ILE A 54 -0.21 8.26 -2.84
N LEU A 55 0.88 8.98 -3.11
CA LEU A 55 2.24 8.46 -2.93
C LEU A 55 2.54 8.20 -1.44
N ASP A 56 2.10 9.09 -0.55
CA ASP A 56 2.27 8.94 0.89
C ASP A 56 1.42 7.76 1.41
N LEU A 57 0.20 7.56 0.88
CA LEU A 57 -0.61 6.37 1.15
C LEU A 57 0.13 5.07 0.76
N PHE A 58 0.65 4.97 -0.46
CA PHE A 58 1.38 3.78 -0.90
C PHE A 58 2.68 3.56 -0.12
N SER A 59 3.37 4.65 0.24
CA SER A 59 4.58 4.58 1.08
C SER A 59 4.24 4.03 2.47
N ASN A 60 3.14 4.48 3.06
CA ASN A 60 2.65 4.00 4.35
C ASN A 60 2.21 2.53 4.27
N LEU A 61 1.56 2.12 3.18
CA LEU A 61 1.25 0.71 2.96
C LEU A 61 2.53 -0.12 2.88
N GLN A 62 3.49 0.24 2.04
CA GLN A 62 4.76 -0.50 1.92
C GLN A 62 5.53 -0.57 3.23
N PHE A 63 5.54 0.51 4.01
CA PHE A 63 6.18 0.53 5.33
C PHE A 63 5.51 -0.42 6.32
N ASN A 64 4.18 -0.41 6.38
CA ASN A 64 3.41 -1.24 7.31
C ASN A 64 3.12 -2.65 6.80
N HIS A 65 3.32 -2.91 5.50
CA HIS A 65 2.95 -4.11 4.74
C HIS A 65 4.10 -4.84 4.03
N GLY A 66 5.34 -4.35 4.14
CA GLY A 66 6.48 -4.87 3.39
C GLY A 66 6.48 -4.35 1.95
N GLY A 67 7.63 -3.85 1.51
CA GLY A 67 7.75 -3.19 0.21
C GLY A 67 7.47 -4.12 -0.96
N LEU A 68 8.07 -5.31 -0.97
CA LEU A 68 7.92 -6.30 -2.04
C LEU A 68 6.49 -6.83 -2.12
N LEU A 69 5.94 -7.32 -1.01
CA LEU A 69 4.56 -7.80 -0.94
C LEU A 69 3.58 -6.73 -1.44
N THR A 70 3.68 -5.52 -0.90
CA THR A 70 2.74 -4.44 -1.24
C THR A 70 2.87 -4.06 -2.71
N SER A 71 4.07 -3.77 -3.18
CA SER A 71 4.27 -3.33 -4.57
C SER A 71 3.79 -4.38 -5.57
N HIS A 72 4.16 -5.65 -5.39
CA HIS A 72 3.81 -6.72 -6.33
C HIS A 72 2.31 -7.04 -6.29
N ALA A 73 1.70 -7.10 -5.10
CA ALA A 73 0.26 -7.31 -4.98
C ALA A 73 -0.54 -6.19 -5.68
N LEU A 74 -0.14 -4.93 -5.48
CA LEU A 74 -0.78 -3.80 -6.14
C LEU A 74 -0.53 -3.82 -7.66
N SER A 75 0.67 -4.19 -8.11
CA SER A 75 0.97 -4.35 -9.54
C SER A 75 0.10 -5.42 -10.19
N PHE A 76 -0.06 -6.59 -9.58
CA PHE A 76 -0.94 -7.64 -10.11
C PHE A 76 -2.40 -7.16 -10.21
N LEU A 77 -2.90 -6.48 -9.17
CA LEU A 77 -4.24 -5.90 -9.20
C LEU A 77 -4.42 -4.83 -10.30
N THR A 78 -3.42 -3.97 -10.49
CA THR A 78 -3.43 -2.93 -11.53
C THR A 78 -3.32 -3.50 -12.94
N LEU A 79 -2.55 -4.58 -13.13
CA LEU A 79 -2.37 -5.23 -14.43
C LEU A 79 -3.56 -6.12 -14.82
N SER A 80 -4.37 -6.55 -13.86
CA SER A 80 -5.57 -7.33 -14.12
C SER A 80 -6.68 -6.42 -14.68
N GLN A 81 -7.22 -6.77 -15.85
CA GLN A 81 -8.29 -6.01 -16.48
C GLN A 81 -9.67 -6.31 -15.88
N SER A 82 -9.93 -7.58 -15.55
CA SER A 82 -11.22 -8.07 -15.03
C SER A 82 -11.29 -8.14 -13.50
N GLY A 83 -10.18 -7.88 -12.81
CA GLY A 83 -10.01 -8.19 -11.41
C GLY A 83 -9.38 -9.57 -11.19
N LEU A 84 -8.96 -9.82 -9.95
CA LEU A 84 -8.40 -11.10 -9.51
C LEU A 84 -9.18 -11.64 -8.32
N THR A 85 -9.43 -12.93 -8.31
CA THR A 85 -9.89 -13.62 -7.09
C THR A 85 -8.79 -13.59 -6.02
N GLU A 86 -9.19 -13.82 -4.77
CA GLU A 86 -8.21 -14.00 -3.68
C GLU A 86 -7.26 -15.17 -3.95
N GLY A 87 -7.79 -16.26 -4.52
CA GLY A 87 -7.00 -17.44 -4.88
C GLY A 87 -5.94 -17.11 -5.92
N GLU A 88 -6.33 -16.47 -7.03
CA GLU A 88 -5.40 -16.09 -8.10
C GLU A 88 -4.33 -15.13 -7.62
N LEU A 89 -4.69 -14.12 -6.82
CA LEU A 89 -3.71 -13.19 -6.28
C LEU A 89 -2.70 -13.90 -5.37
N LEU A 90 -3.18 -14.77 -4.47
CA LEU A 90 -2.30 -15.55 -3.60
C LEU A 90 -1.42 -16.52 -4.38
N ASP A 91 -1.95 -17.12 -5.44
CA ASP A 91 -1.19 -18.04 -6.29
C ASP A 91 -0.13 -17.26 -7.10
N LEU A 92 -0.44 -16.07 -7.64
CA LEU A 92 0.54 -15.17 -8.28
C LEU A 92 1.65 -14.75 -7.30
N LEU A 93 1.29 -14.37 -6.07
CA LEU A 93 2.27 -14.04 -5.03
C LEU A 93 3.08 -15.26 -4.56
N SER A 94 2.55 -16.47 -4.76
CA SER A 94 3.26 -17.72 -4.47
C SER A 94 4.24 -18.12 -5.57
N LEU A 95 4.14 -17.53 -6.75
CA LEU A 95 5.09 -17.72 -7.85
C LEU A 95 6.27 -16.74 -7.78
N ASP A 96 6.21 -15.77 -6.86
CA ASP A 96 7.22 -14.73 -6.71
C ASP A 96 8.23 -15.08 -5.61
N ASP A 97 9.39 -15.57 -6.03
CA ASP A 97 10.45 -16.00 -5.12
C ASP A 97 10.96 -14.90 -4.19
N ASP A 98 10.97 -13.64 -4.64
CA ASP A 98 11.47 -12.52 -3.84
C ASP A 98 10.45 -12.12 -2.77
N VAL A 99 9.16 -12.10 -3.12
CA VAL A 99 8.08 -11.88 -2.14
C VAL A 99 8.03 -13.04 -1.13
N LEU A 100 8.18 -14.28 -1.58
CA LEU A 100 8.20 -15.45 -0.70
C LEU A 100 9.40 -15.42 0.26
N ARG A 101 10.59 -15.03 -0.20
CA ARG A 101 11.78 -14.90 0.64
C ARG A 101 11.59 -13.82 1.71
N ASP A 102 10.95 -12.71 1.37
CA ASP A 102 10.63 -11.64 2.32
C ASP A 102 9.55 -12.07 3.33
N THR A 103 8.62 -12.92 2.91
CA THR A 103 7.53 -13.43 3.75
C THR A 103 7.99 -14.53 4.71
N PHE A 104 8.76 -15.52 4.22
CA PHE A 104 9.19 -16.72 4.95
C PHE A 104 10.62 -16.61 5.48
N GLN A 105 10.87 -15.63 6.35
CA GLN A 105 12.23 -15.33 6.79
C GLN A 105 12.83 -16.35 7.77
N HIS A 106 11.98 -17.06 8.51
CA HIS A 106 12.41 -17.91 9.63
C HIS A 106 12.24 -19.40 9.34
N HIS A 107 11.23 -19.77 8.55
CA HIS A 107 10.95 -21.15 8.20
C HIS A 107 10.27 -21.20 6.84
N LEU A 108 10.70 -22.12 5.98
CA LEU A 108 9.94 -22.48 4.79
C LEU A 108 8.98 -23.62 5.13
N PRO A 109 7.69 -23.51 4.79
CA PRO A 109 6.76 -24.62 4.90
C PRO A 109 7.06 -25.71 3.86
N SER A 110 6.59 -26.93 4.12
CA SER A 110 6.73 -28.06 3.19
C SER A 110 5.97 -27.88 1.87
N LEU A 111 4.96 -27.02 1.86
CA LEU A 111 4.26 -26.54 0.67
C LEU A 111 4.33 -25.02 0.66
N ILE A 112 5.04 -24.46 -0.32
CA ILE A 112 5.25 -23.02 -0.43
C ILE A 112 4.01 -22.39 -1.06
N ARG A 113 3.26 -21.65 -0.25
CA ARG A 113 2.11 -20.84 -0.68
C ARG A 113 2.06 -19.57 0.15
N MET A 114 1.69 -18.47 -0.47
CA MET A 114 1.48 -17.19 0.20
C MET A 114 0.46 -17.35 1.33
N PRO A 115 0.79 -16.98 2.59
CA PRO A 115 -0.14 -17.10 3.69
C PRO A 115 -1.32 -16.13 3.53
N GLN A 116 -2.56 -16.66 3.56
CA GLN A 116 -3.78 -15.86 3.41
C GLN A 116 -3.83 -14.64 4.34
N HIS A 117 -3.48 -14.83 5.62
CA HIS A 117 -3.55 -13.77 6.63
C HIS A 117 -2.64 -12.55 6.34
N VAL A 118 -1.55 -12.75 5.59
CA VAL A 118 -0.64 -11.68 5.18
C VAL A 118 -1.35 -10.76 4.18
N TRP A 119 -2.01 -11.35 3.19
CA TRP A 119 -2.86 -10.62 2.25
C TRP A 119 -4.06 -9.97 2.95
N THR A 120 -4.80 -10.70 3.80
CA THR A 120 -5.98 -10.16 4.50
C THR A 120 -5.66 -8.87 5.26
N ARG A 121 -4.48 -8.79 5.90
CA ARG A 121 -4.04 -7.60 6.62
C ARG A 121 -3.76 -6.43 5.66
N LEU A 122 -3.08 -6.67 4.55
CA LEU A 122 -2.83 -5.66 3.51
C LEU A 122 -4.14 -5.17 2.90
N LYS A 123 -5.04 -6.08 2.50
CA LYS A 123 -6.38 -5.77 1.99
C LYS A 123 -7.16 -4.89 2.94
N GLY A 124 -7.14 -5.19 4.24
CA GLY A 124 -7.80 -4.37 5.27
C GLY A 124 -7.29 -2.93 5.31
N CYS A 125 -5.99 -2.72 5.05
CA CYS A 125 -5.39 -1.38 5.00
C CYS A 125 -5.59 -0.66 3.66
N ILE A 126 -5.71 -1.39 2.55
CA ILE A 126 -6.16 -0.81 1.27
C ILE A 126 -7.62 -0.35 1.38
N GLY A 127 -8.45 -1.07 2.15
CA GLY A 127 -9.79 -0.64 2.50
C GLY A 127 -10.69 -0.41 1.28
N SER A 128 -11.41 0.72 1.27
CA SER A 128 -12.42 1.04 0.26
C SER A 128 -11.85 1.34 -1.13
N PHE A 129 -10.54 1.45 -1.30
CA PHE A 129 -9.94 1.61 -2.62
C PHE A 129 -10.04 0.34 -3.48
N LEU A 130 -10.19 -0.82 -2.83
CA LEU A 130 -10.38 -2.12 -3.48
C LEU A 130 -11.85 -2.55 -3.34
N THR A 131 -12.54 -2.69 -4.47
CA THR A 131 -13.94 -3.16 -4.51
C THR A 131 -14.00 -4.63 -4.90
N THR A 132 -15.11 -5.30 -4.57
CA THR A 132 -15.39 -6.68 -4.95
C THR A 132 -16.59 -6.72 -5.90
N ARG A 133 -16.45 -7.44 -7.02
CA ARG A 133 -17.53 -7.75 -7.95
C ARG A 133 -17.70 -9.26 -7.97
N GLU A 134 -18.93 -9.73 -8.08
CA GLU A 134 -19.18 -11.16 -8.27
C GLU A 134 -19.30 -11.46 -9.76
N GLU A 135 -18.54 -12.45 -10.22
CA GLU A 135 -18.65 -13.03 -11.55
C GLU A 135 -18.77 -14.55 -11.39
N GLU A 136 -19.83 -15.14 -11.93
CA GLU A 136 -20.14 -16.57 -11.80
C GLU A 136 -20.15 -17.09 -10.33
N GLY A 137 -20.49 -16.23 -9.37
CA GLY A 137 -20.51 -16.57 -7.94
C GLY A 137 -19.15 -16.49 -7.24
N VAL A 138 -18.12 -15.97 -7.91
CA VAL A 138 -16.77 -15.81 -7.37
C VAL A 138 -16.44 -14.32 -7.16
N PRO A 139 -15.95 -13.93 -5.98
CA PRO A 139 -15.56 -12.54 -5.72
C PRO A 139 -14.22 -12.19 -6.38
N LEU A 140 -14.25 -11.15 -7.22
CA LEU A 140 -13.10 -10.56 -7.90
C LEU A 140 -12.75 -9.20 -7.29
N PHE A 141 -11.48 -8.97 -7.02
CA PHE A 141 -10.95 -7.69 -6.54
C PHE A 141 -10.54 -6.79 -7.69
N PHE A 142 -10.98 -5.54 -7.65
CA PHE A 142 -10.64 -4.52 -8.64
C PHE A 142 -10.56 -3.13 -7.99
N TRP A 143 -9.84 -2.21 -8.63
CA TRP A 143 -9.74 -0.83 -8.17
C TRP A 143 -11.06 -0.09 -8.33
N PHE A 144 -11.47 0.65 -7.30
CA PHE A 144 -12.63 1.52 -7.41
C PHE A 144 -12.34 2.63 -8.43
N ALA A 145 -12.93 2.54 -9.61
CA ALA A 145 -12.98 3.62 -10.59
C ALA A 145 -14.41 4.18 -10.60
N HIS A 146 -14.56 5.48 -10.37
CA HIS A 146 -15.83 6.18 -10.50
C HIS A 146 -16.20 6.27 -12.00
N GLY A 147 -16.78 5.21 -12.57
CA GLY A 147 -17.12 5.24 -14.01
C GLY A 147 -17.56 3.95 -14.69
N SER A 148 -17.95 2.88 -14.00
CA SER A 148 -18.50 1.69 -14.68
C SER A 148 -19.69 1.12 -13.93
N VAL A 149 -20.88 1.50 -14.38
CA VAL A 149 -22.13 0.74 -14.25
C VAL A 149 -22.50 0.25 -15.65
#